data_AF-A6NKF1-F1
#
_entry.id   AF-A6NKF1-F1
#
_cell.length_a   1.000
_cell.length_b   1.000
_cell.length_c   1.000
_cell.angle_alpha   90.00
_cell.angle_beta   90.00
_cell.angle_gamma   90.00
#
_symmetry.space_group_name_H-M   'P 1'
#
loop_
_entity.id
_entity.type
_entity.pdbx_description
1 polymer ?
#
loop_
_entity_poly.entity_id
_entity_poly.type
_entity_poly.pdbx_seq_one_letter_code
_entity_poly.pdbx_strand_id
1 'polypeptide(L)'
;MAGRRAQTGSAPPRPAAPHPRPASRAFPQHCRPRDAERPPSPRSPLMPGCELPVGTCPDMCPAAERAQREREHRLHRLEVVPGCRQDPPRADPQRAVKEYSRPAAGKPRPPPSQLRPPSVLLATVRYLAGEVAESADIARAEVASFVADRLRAVLLDLALQGAGDAEAAVVLEAALATLLTVVARLGPDAARGPADPVLLQAQVQEGFGSLRRCYARGAGPHPRQPAFQGLFLLYNLGSVEALHEVLQLPAALRACPPLRKALAVDAAFREGNAARLFRLLQTLPYLPSCAVQCHVGHARREALARFARAFSTPKGQTLPLGFMVNLLALDGLREARDLCQAHGLPLDGEERVVFLRGRYVEEGLPPASTCKVLVESKLRGRTLEEVVMAEEEDEGTDRPGSPA
;
A
#
# COMPACT_ATOMS: atom_id res chain seq x y z
N MET A 1 -8.84 -83.10 29.04
CA MET A 1 -7.79 -83.37 28.04
C MET A 1 -7.21 -82.04 27.56
N ALA A 2 -5.89 -82.01 27.39
CA ALA A 2 -5.03 -80.87 27.01
C ALA A 2 -5.45 -80.20 25.68
N GLY A 3 -5.05 -78.98 25.32
CA GLY A 3 -3.80 -78.29 25.66
C GLY A 3 -3.78 -76.78 25.36
N ARG A 4 -2.74 -76.14 25.93
CA ARG A 4 -2.35 -74.73 25.81
C ARG A 4 -1.42 -74.49 24.61
N ARG A 5 -1.42 -73.27 24.05
CA ARG A 5 -0.27 -72.54 23.45
C ARG A 5 -0.69 -71.06 23.32
N ALA A 6 -0.20 -70.14 24.15
CA ALA A 6 1.10 -69.44 24.17
C ALA A 6 1.11 -68.19 23.26
N GLN A 7 1.29 -67.04 23.91
CA GLN A 7 1.29 -65.68 23.38
C GLN A 7 2.68 -65.30 22.83
N THR A 8 2.72 -64.45 21.80
CA THR A 8 3.90 -63.62 21.47
C THR A 8 3.43 -62.21 21.18
N GLY A 9 3.92 -61.25 21.98
CA GLY A 9 3.56 -59.84 21.92
C GLY A 9 4.23 -59.08 20.77
N SER A 10 3.48 -58.12 20.21
CA SER A 10 3.93 -57.14 19.24
C SER A 10 4.05 -55.78 19.94
N ALA A 11 5.23 -55.17 19.84
CA ALA A 11 5.56 -53.85 20.39
C ALA A 11 4.76 -52.70 19.74
N PRO A 12 4.54 -51.57 20.42
CA PRO A 12 3.81 -50.43 19.88
C PRO A 12 4.71 -49.55 18.98
N PRO A 13 4.13 -48.82 18.00
CA PRO A 13 4.90 -47.96 17.11
C PRO A 13 5.37 -46.67 17.81
N ARG A 14 6.58 -46.23 17.47
CA ARG A 14 7.22 -44.98 17.94
C ARG A 14 6.41 -43.74 17.50
N PRO A 15 6.34 -42.68 18.33
CA PRO A 15 5.70 -41.42 17.93
C PRO A 15 6.56 -40.68 16.89
N ALA A 16 5.92 -40.21 15.82
CA ALA A 16 6.52 -39.38 14.78
C ALA A 16 6.95 -38.01 15.34
N ALA A 17 8.15 -37.57 14.95
CA ALA A 17 8.72 -36.27 15.30
C ALA A 17 7.86 -35.10 14.76
N PRO A 18 7.76 -33.96 15.47
CA PRO A 18 6.97 -32.84 15.01
C PRO A 18 7.65 -32.13 13.82
N HIS A 19 6.89 -31.97 12.73
CA HIS A 19 7.28 -31.17 11.57
C HIS A 19 7.57 -29.71 11.96
N PRO A 20 8.55 -29.04 11.33
CA PRO A 20 8.89 -27.65 11.64
C PRO A 20 7.73 -26.73 11.21
N ARG A 21 7.27 -25.88 12.13
CA ARG A 21 6.25 -24.86 11.86
C ARG A 21 6.77 -23.85 10.83
N PRO A 22 6.01 -23.50 9.78
CA PRO A 22 6.35 -22.37 8.92
C PRO A 22 6.13 -21.08 9.72
N ALA A 23 7.12 -20.19 9.73
CA ALA A 23 7.02 -18.88 10.37
C ALA A 23 5.98 -18.02 9.64
N SER A 24 4.75 -18.03 10.13
CA SER A 24 3.69 -17.07 9.81
C SER A 24 4.12 -15.68 10.32
N ARG A 25 4.82 -14.92 9.47
CA ARG A 25 5.03 -13.50 9.70
C ARG A 25 3.73 -12.77 9.34
N ALA A 26 2.94 -12.47 10.38
CA ALA A 26 1.94 -11.42 10.30
C ALA A 26 2.58 -10.16 9.70
N PHE A 27 1.89 -9.51 8.76
CA PHE A 27 2.20 -8.14 8.37
C PHE A 27 2.46 -7.34 9.66
N PRO A 28 3.50 -6.47 9.73
CA PRO A 28 3.81 -5.73 10.94
C PRO A 28 2.58 -4.95 11.38
N GLN A 29 1.88 -5.48 12.39
CA GLN A 29 0.84 -4.75 13.08
C GLN A 29 1.56 -3.62 13.81
N HIS A 30 1.32 -2.41 13.31
CA HIS A 30 1.76 -1.13 13.90
C HIS A 30 3.28 -0.89 13.95
N CYS A 31 3.89 -0.48 12.82
CA CYS A 31 4.82 0.65 12.96
C CYS A 31 3.95 1.85 13.34
N ARG A 32 4.06 2.31 14.58
CA ARG A 32 3.28 3.46 15.05
C ARG A 32 3.66 4.66 14.18
N PRO A 33 2.72 5.56 13.83
CA PRO A 33 3.06 6.80 13.11
C PRO A 33 4.21 7.57 13.77
N ARG A 34 4.33 7.44 15.11
CA ARG A 34 5.41 8.02 15.91
C ARG A 34 6.82 7.47 15.67
N ASP A 35 7.00 6.27 15.13
CA ASP A 35 8.36 5.76 14.87
C ASP A 35 8.98 6.42 13.63
N ALA A 36 8.15 6.95 12.73
CA ALA A 36 8.57 7.80 11.61
C ALA A 36 8.63 9.29 11.99
N GLU A 37 7.97 9.69 13.08
CA GLU A 37 8.01 11.04 13.63
C GLU A 37 8.72 11.05 14.99
N ARG A 38 10.06 11.07 14.94
CA ARG A 38 10.81 11.70 16.05
C ARG A 38 10.16 13.08 16.27
N PRO A 39 9.76 13.43 17.51
CA PRO A 39 9.29 14.79 17.78
C PRO A 39 10.37 15.73 17.26
N PRO A 40 10.00 16.87 16.63
CA PRO A 40 11.00 17.78 16.11
C PRO A 40 11.92 18.06 17.28
N SER A 41 13.20 17.69 17.15
CA SER A 41 14.22 18.42 17.91
C SER A 41 13.89 19.88 17.64
N PRO A 42 13.66 20.70 18.69
CA PRO A 42 13.38 22.12 18.48
C PRO A 42 14.48 22.57 17.55
N ARG A 43 14.11 23.12 16.39
CA ARG A 43 15.05 23.54 15.35
C ARG A 43 16.30 24.04 16.07
N SER A 44 17.41 23.30 16.00
CA SER A 44 18.70 23.94 16.28
C SER A 44 18.63 25.21 15.45
N PRO A 45 18.77 26.39 16.08
CA PRO A 45 18.44 27.65 15.44
C PRO A 45 19.08 27.62 14.07
N LEU A 46 18.27 27.79 13.01
CA LEU A 46 18.81 27.94 11.67
C LEU A 46 19.88 29.02 11.80
N MET A 47 21.15 28.63 11.62
CA MET A 47 22.22 29.60 11.49
C MET A 47 21.75 30.58 10.43
N PRO A 48 21.60 31.88 10.76
CA PRO A 48 21.10 32.86 9.81
C PRO A 48 22.08 32.89 8.62
N GLY A 49 21.63 32.44 7.45
CA GLY A 49 22.45 32.35 6.22
C GLY A 49 22.49 31.01 5.47
N CYS A 50 21.74 29.98 5.87
CA CYS A 50 21.74 28.69 5.16
C CYS A 50 20.42 28.44 4.40
N GLU A 51 20.20 29.22 3.34
CA GLU A 51 19.14 28.92 2.36
C GLU A 51 19.47 27.59 1.65
N LEU A 52 18.46 26.75 1.47
CA LEU A 52 18.61 25.52 0.69
C LEU A 52 18.74 25.89 -0.80
N PRO A 53 19.61 25.21 -1.57
CA PRO A 53 19.76 25.51 -2.98
C PRO A 53 18.47 25.22 -3.76
N VAL A 54 18.35 25.78 -4.96
CA VAL A 54 17.34 25.37 -5.95
C VAL A 54 18.02 24.42 -6.93
N GLY A 55 17.45 23.24 -7.15
CA GLY A 55 17.97 22.29 -8.13
C GLY A 55 17.93 22.83 -9.56
N THR A 56 18.94 22.51 -10.35
CA THR A 56 19.10 22.98 -11.74
C THR A 56 19.24 21.85 -12.76
N CYS A 57 19.11 20.58 -12.33
CA CYS A 57 19.12 19.44 -13.24
C CYS A 57 17.83 19.42 -14.10
N PRO A 58 17.91 19.59 -15.43
CA PRO A 58 16.72 19.60 -16.29
C PRO A 58 16.18 18.19 -16.57
N ASP A 59 17.01 17.17 -16.37
CA ASP A 59 16.71 15.77 -16.70
C ASP A 59 16.19 14.99 -15.48
N MET A 60 15.48 13.88 -15.72
CA MET A 60 15.03 12.96 -14.66
C MET A 60 16.18 12.25 -13.93
N CYS A 61 17.38 12.22 -14.53
CA CYS A 61 18.62 11.74 -13.93
C CYS A 61 19.78 12.67 -14.36
N PRO A 62 20.61 13.19 -13.43
CA PRO A 62 21.76 14.02 -13.78
C PRO A 62 22.73 13.30 -14.75
N ALA A 63 23.26 14.03 -15.75
CA ALA A 63 24.16 13.45 -16.75
C ALA A 63 25.40 12.78 -16.15
N ALA A 64 25.96 13.34 -15.07
CA ALA A 64 27.09 12.74 -14.35
C ALA A 64 26.74 11.38 -13.74
N GLU A 65 25.52 11.24 -13.21
CA GLU A 65 25.06 9.97 -12.64
C GLU A 65 24.78 8.95 -13.74
N ARG A 66 24.17 9.36 -14.87
CA ARG A 66 24.00 8.47 -16.03
C ARG A 66 25.34 7.88 -16.48
N ALA A 67 26.34 8.74 -16.71
CA ALA A 67 27.67 8.32 -17.13
C ALA A 67 28.36 7.41 -16.08
N GLN A 68 28.13 7.66 -14.78
CA GLN A 68 28.63 6.78 -13.72
C GLN A 68 27.96 5.40 -13.77
N ARG A 69 26.63 5.34 -13.89
CA ARG A 69 25.87 4.08 -13.91
C ARG A 69 26.12 3.25 -15.17
N GLU A 70 26.42 3.90 -16.30
CA GLU A 70 26.96 3.24 -17.51
C GLU A 70 28.29 2.53 -17.19
N ARG A 71 29.28 3.25 -16.67
CA ARG A 71 30.62 2.70 -16.36
C ARG A 71 30.59 1.58 -15.32
N GLU A 72 29.66 1.65 -14.37
CA GLU A 72 29.54 0.69 -13.28
C GLU A 72 28.59 -0.48 -13.60
N HIS A 73 28.00 -0.53 -14.80
CA HIS A 73 27.00 -1.53 -15.23
C HIS A 73 25.79 -1.64 -14.27
N ARG A 74 25.32 -0.49 -13.77
CA ARG A 74 24.21 -0.39 -12.80
C ARG A 74 22.92 0.17 -13.37
N LEU A 75 22.79 0.26 -14.69
CA LEU A 75 21.55 0.69 -15.34
C LEU A 75 20.48 -0.40 -15.26
N HIS A 76 19.26 -0.03 -14.88
CA HIS A 76 18.13 -0.94 -14.98
C HIS A 76 17.69 -1.11 -16.43
N ARG A 77 17.08 -2.25 -16.79
CA ARG A 77 16.57 -2.50 -18.16
C ARG A 77 15.57 -1.44 -18.65
N LEU A 78 14.90 -0.78 -17.70
CA LEU A 78 13.95 0.31 -17.95
C LEU A 78 14.63 1.64 -18.31
N GLU A 79 15.94 1.74 -18.12
CA GLU A 79 16.72 2.97 -18.29
C GLU A 79 17.70 2.89 -19.47
N VAL A 80 17.83 1.71 -20.09
CA VAL A 80 18.73 1.46 -21.21
C VAL A 80 18.01 1.78 -22.53
N VAL A 81 18.76 2.31 -23.51
CA VAL A 81 18.25 2.52 -24.87
C VAL A 81 17.70 1.19 -25.43
N PRO A 82 16.44 1.13 -25.89
CA PRO A 82 15.87 -0.10 -26.44
C PRO A 82 16.75 -0.70 -27.54
N GLY A 83 17.03 -2.00 -27.44
CA GLY A 83 17.87 -2.72 -28.42
C GLY A 83 19.38 -2.44 -28.33
N CYS A 84 19.85 -1.69 -27.32
CA CYS A 84 21.28 -1.45 -27.13
C CYS A 84 22.04 -2.76 -26.88
N ARG A 85 23.01 -3.05 -27.76
CA ARG A 85 23.94 -4.18 -27.65
C ARG A 85 25.35 -3.77 -27.21
N GLN A 86 25.51 -2.51 -26.80
CA GLN A 86 26.81 -1.99 -26.35
C GLN A 86 27.13 -2.53 -24.97
N ASP A 87 28.43 -2.67 -24.70
CA ASP A 87 28.98 -3.01 -23.39
C ASP A 87 30.04 -1.94 -23.03
N PRO A 88 29.78 -1.06 -22.04
CA PRO A 88 28.60 -1.03 -21.17
C PRO A 88 27.30 -0.63 -21.89
N PRO A 89 26.12 -1.00 -21.36
CA PRO A 89 24.84 -0.53 -21.87
C PRO A 89 24.75 0.98 -21.73
N ARG A 90 24.20 1.65 -22.75
CA ARG A 90 24.02 3.10 -22.77
C ARG A 90 22.69 3.52 -22.12
N ALA A 91 22.75 4.50 -21.24
CA ALA A 91 21.57 5.10 -20.62
C ALA A 91 20.78 5.89 -21.66
N ASP A 92 19.47 5.75 -21.64
CA ASP A 92 18.57 6.61 -22.38
C ASP A 92 18.27 7.87 -21.52
N PRO A 93 18.67 9.08 -21.94
CA PRO A 93 18.42 10.30 -21.18
C PRO A 93 16.93 10.56 -20.90
N GLN A 94 16.02 10.03 -21.74
CA GLN A 94 14.58 10.18 -21.58
C GLN A 94 13.96 9.12 -20.64
N ARG A 95 14.70 8.07 -20.29
CA ARG A 95 14.18 6.96 -19.45
C ARG A 95 14.92 6.80 -18.13
N ALA A 96 16.18 7.24 -18.07
CA ALA A 96 17.01 7.15 -16.88
C ALA A 96 16.46 8.06 -15.77
N VAL A 97 16.23 7.49 -14.59
CA VAL A 97 15.74 8.22 -13.42
C VAL A 97 16.78 8.12 -12.31
N LYS A 98 17.04 9.24 -11.63
CA LYS A 98 17.99 9.31 -10.53
C LYS A 98 17.73 8.22 -9.49
N GLU A 99 18.76 7.44 -9.16
CA GLU A 99 18.72 6.40 -8.12
C GLU A 99 18.76 7.02 -6.73
N TYR A 100 18.11 6.37 -5.75
CA TYR A 100 18.21 6.81 -4.37
C TYR A 100 19.58 6.53 -3.78
N SER A 101 20.31 7.59 -3.43
CA SER A 101 21.54 7.50 -2.65
C SER A 101 21.28 7.91 -1.20
N ARG A 102 21.50 7.01 -0.25
CA ARG A 102 21.40 7.32 1.18
C ARG A 102 22.31 8.50 1.54
N PRO A 103 21.79 9.55 2.18
CA PRO A 103 22.62 10.60 2.76
C PRO A 103 23.56 9.99 3.80
N ALA A 104 24.87 10.18 3.63
CA ALA A 104 25.86 9.76 4.61
C ALA A 104 26.28 10.96 5.47
N ALA A 105 26.48 10.74 6.76
CA ALA A 105 26.92 11.79 7.67
C ALA A 105 28.28 12.35 7.18
N GLY A 106 28.40 13.68 7.14
CA GLY A 106 29.63 14.36 6.72
C GLY A 106 29.86 14.47 5.21
N LYS A 107 29.04 13.84 4.34
CA LYS A 107 29.11 14.11 2.90
C LYS A 107 28.60 15.53 2.61
N PRO A 108 29.27 16.29 1.72
CA PRO A 108 28.76 17.59 1.30
C PRO A 108 27.40 17.42 0.64
N ARG A 109 26.55 18.46 0.75
CA ARG A 109 25.29 18.50 0.02
C ARG A 109 25.56 18.39 -1.49
N PRO A 110 24.71 17.70 -2.25
CA PRO A 110 24.86 17.66 -3.70
C PRO A 110 24.80 19.08 -4.29
N PRO A 111 25.59 19.38 -5.33
CA PRO A 111 25.48 20.66 -6.02
C PRO A 111 24.11 20.81 -6.71
N PRO A 112 23.65 22.04 -6.99
CA PRO A 112 22.38 22.31 -7.68
C PRO A 112 22.19 21.50 -8.98
N SER A 113 23.27 21.28 -9.74
CA SER A 113 23.26 20.51 -10.99
C SER A 113 22.94 19.02 -10.81
N GLN A 114 22.99 18.51 -9.58
CA GLN A 114 22.61 17.14 -9.23
C GLN A 114 21.24 17.07 -8.54
N LEU A 115 20.55 18.19 -8.33
CA LEU A 115 19.21 18.27 -7.76
C LEU A 115 18.22 18.65 -8.85
N ARG A 116 17.10 17.93 -8.93
CA ARG A 116 16.01 18.23 -9.87
C ARG A 116 15.06 19.26 -9.26
N PRO A 117 14.75 20.37 -9.96
CA PRO A 117 13.77 21.34 -9.47
C PRO A 117 12.36 20.71 -9.39
N PRO A 118 11.42 21.32 -8.62
CA PRO A 118 10.08 20.75 -8.41
C PRO A 118 9.33 20.38 -9.69
N SER A 119 9.45 21.17 -10.76
CA SER A 119 8.83 20.88 -12.06
C SER A 119 9.35 19.59 -12.69
N VAL A 120 10.67 19.36 -12.65
CA VAL A 120 11.31 18.14 -13.16
C VAL A 120 10.99 16.94 -12.26
N LEU A 121 10.91 17.15 -10.94
CA LEU A 121 10.46 16.11 -10.01
C LEU A 121 9.04 15.66 -10.32
N LEU A 122 8.11 16.59 -10.53
CA LEU A 122 6.74 16.26 -10.91
C LEU A 122 6.66 15.52 -12.25
N ALA A 123 7.40 15.99 -13.26
CA ALA A 123 7.50 15.31 -14.56
C ALA A 123 8.08 13.89 -14.42
N THR A 124 9.07 13.70 -13.54
CA THR A 124 9.62 12.38 -13.23
C THR A 124 8.56 11.47 -12.63
N VAL A 125 7.74 11.96 -11.69
CA VAL A 125 6.67 11.17 -11.09
C VAL A 125 5.61 10.79 -12.14
N ARG A 126 5.26 11.69 -13.06
CA ARG A 126 4.37 11.40 -14.20
C ARG A 126 4.90 10.25 -15.06
N TYR A 127 6.16 10.33 -15.47
CA TYR A 127 6.82 9.26 -16.22
C TYR A 127 6.80 7.91 -15.46
N LEU A 128 7.12 7.93 -14.16
CA LEU A 128 7.10 6.72 -13.35
C LEU A 128 5.68 6.12 -13.25
N ALA A 129 4.65 6.95 -13.16
CA ALA A 129 3.26 6.51 -13.07
C ALA A 129 2.69 6.02 -14.42
N GLY A 130 2.91 6.77 -15.50
CA GLY A 130 2.31 6.51 -16.81
C GLY A 130 3.04 5.43 -17.62
N GLU A 131 4.37 5.39 -17.57
CA GLU A 131 5.15 4.47 -18.42
C GLU A 131 5.72 3.31 -17.61
N VAL A 132 6.39 3.61 -16.50
CA VAL A 132 7.11 2.56 -15.76
C VAL A 132 6.15 1.66 -14.98
N ALA A 133 5.20 2.24 -14.24
CA ALA A 133 4.25 1.48 -13.43
C ALA A 133 3.24 0.68 -14.28
N GLU A 134 3.13 0.97 -15.59
CA GLU A 134 2.30 0.25 -16.55
C GLU A 134 3.09 -0.78 -17.40
N SER A 135 4.39 -0.93 -17.16
CA SER A 135 5.22 -1.88 -17.90
C SER A 135 4.71 -3.33 -17.75
N ALA A 136 4.17 -3.89 -18.83
CA ALA A 136 3.59 -5.24 -18.87
C ALA A 136 4.65 -6.36 -18.97
N ASP A 137 5.82 -6.06 -19.54
CA ASP A 137 6.89 -7.04 -19.81
C ASP A 137 7.75 -7.36 -18.56
N ILE A 138 7.49 -6.68 -17.44
CA ILE A 138 8.30 -6.77 -16.23
C ILE A 138 7.41 -7.24 -15.08
N ALA A 139 7.94 -8.12 -14.24
CA ALA A 139 7.24 -8.58 -13.06
C ALA A 139 6.84 -7.38 -12.18
N ARG A 140 5.59 -7.35 -11.70
CA ARG A 140 5.06 -6.27 -10.86
C ARG A 140 5.95 -5.93 -9.66
N ALA A 141 6.62 -6.94 -9.11
CA ALA A 141 7.54 -6.76 -8.00
C ALA A 141 8.84 -6.03 -8.36
N GLU A 142 9.39 -6.27 -9.55
CA GLU A 142 10.54 -5.53 -10.09
C GLU A 142 10.14 -4.08 -10.40
N VAL A 143 8.96 -3.87 -11.03
CA VAL A 143 8.41 -2.53 -11.27
C VAL A 143 8.22 -1.75 -9.95
N ALA A 144 7.59 -2.36 -8.94
CA ALA A 144 7.36 -1.69 -7.66
C ALA A 144 8.66 -1.36 -6.93
N SER A 145 9.66 -2.26 -6.96
CA SER A 145 10.99 -2.02 -6.39
C SER A 145 11.68 -0.84 -7.08
N PHE A 146 11.68 -0.81 -8.42
CA PHE A 146 12.25 0.27 -9.21
C PHE A 146 11.54 1.61 -8.92
N VAL A 147 10.22 1.65 -9.03
CA VAL A 147 9.43 2.87 -8.80
C VAL A 147 9.63 3.39 -7.38
N ALA A 148 9.62 2.52 -6.36
CA ALA A 148 9.83 2.91 -4.98
C ALA A 148 11.21 3.56 -4.76
N ASP A 149 12.28 2.96 -5.30
CA ASP A 149 13.63 3.54 -5.22
C ASP A 149 13.67 4.93 -5.86
N ARG A 150 13.20 5.04 -7.11
CA ARG A 150 13.24 6.30 -7.86
C ARG A 150 12.35 7.38 -7.24
N LEU A 151 11.20 7.02 -6.68
CA LEU A 151 10.37 7.95 -5.90
C LEU A 151 11.08 8.38 -4.61
N ARG A 152 11.84 7.50 -3.96
CA ARG A 152 12.62 7.89 -2.78
C ARG A 152 13.70 8.91 -3.12
N ALA A 153 14.31 8.78 -4.31
CA ALA A 153 15.22 9.79 -4.83
C ALA A 153 14.52 11.13 -5.13
N VAL A 154 13.29 11.09 -5.66
CA VAL A 154 12.45 12.29 -5.87
C VAL A 154 12.17 13.00 -4.54
N LEU A 155 11.74 12.26 -3.52
CA LEU A 155 11.46 12.81 -2.20
C LEU A 155 12.72 13.36 -1.52
N LEU A 156 13.87 12.72 -1.73
CA LEU A 156 15.15 13.20 -1.22
C LEU A 156 15.57 14.52 -1.87
N ASP A 157 15.49 14.61 -3.20
CA ASP A 157 15.81 15.85 -3.92
C ASP A 157 14.92 17.00 -3.45
N LEU A 158 13.62 16.73 -3.27
CA LEU A 158 12.67 17.72 -2.77
C LEU A 158 13.02 18.20 -1.35
N ALA A 159 13.46 17.29 -0.47
CA ALA A 159 13.86 17.63 0.89
C ALA A 159 15.21 18.38 0.99
N LEU A 160 16.08 18.23 -0.01
CA LEU A 160 17.41 18.86 -0.05
C LEU A 160 17.42 20.26 -0.68
N GLN A 161 16.28 20.73 -1.19
CA GLN A 161 16.16 22.02 -1.87
C GLN A 161 15.12 22.94 -1.22
N GLY A 162 15.22 24.24 -1.47
CA GLY A 162 14.34 25.27 -0.90
C GLY A 162 12.99 25.39 -1.62
N ALA A 163 12.33 24.27 -1.92
CA ALA A 163 11.03 24.29 -2.62
C ALA A 163 9.93 24.90 -1.74
N GLY A 164 9.03 25.68 -2.33
CA GLY A 164 7.85 26.20 -1.63
C GLY A 164 6.95 25.06 -1.16
N ASP A 165 6.29 25.21 0.00
CA ASP A 165 5.44 24.15 0.57
C ASP A 165 4.29 23.74 -0.38
N ALA A 166 3.78 24.66 -1.21
CA ALA A 166 2.75 24.36 -2.21
C ALA A 166 3.28 23.49 -3.36
N GLU A 167 4.44 23.82 -3.93
CA GLU A 167 5.06 23.03 -5.01
C GLU A 167 5.49 21.65 -4.49
N ALA A 168 6.05 21.62 -3.28
CA ALA A 168 6.43 20.39 -2.61
C ALA A 168 5.22 19.50 -2.36
N ALA A 169 4.08 20.06 -1.93
CA ALA A 169 2.84 19.32 -1.73
C ALA A 169 2.39 18.64 -3.03
N VAL A 170 2.40 19.33 -4.18
CA VAL A 170 1.99 18.75 -5.47
C VAL A 170 2.88 17.56 -5.86
N VAL A 171 4.21 17.67 -5.69
CA VAL A 171 5.14 16.56 -5.96
C VAL A 171 4.91 15.39 -5.00
N LEU A 172 4.74 15.67 -3.71
CA LEU A 172 4.49 14.68 -2.66
C LEU A 172 3.17 13.94 -2.88
N GLU A 173 2.12 14.64 -3.27
CA GLU A 173 0.81 14.08 -3.60
C GLU A 173 0.93 13.08 -4.75
N ALA A 174 1.54 13.50 -5.87
CA ALA A 174 1.76 12.62 -7.01
C ALA A 174 2.64 11.41 -6.65
N ALA A 175 3.72 11.62 -5.89
CA ALA A 175 4.63 10.55 -5.50
C ALA A 175 3.96 9.52 -4.57
N LEU A 176 3.20 9.99 -3.57
CA LEU A 176 2.45 9.12 -2.67
C LEU A 176 1.36 8.36 -3.41
N ALA A 177 0.62 9.01 -4.30
CA ALA A 177 -0.40 8.34 -5.09
C ALA A 177 0.24 7.24 -5.96
N THR A 178 1.33 7.54 -6.66
CA THR A 178 2.08 6.54 -7.44
C THR A 178 2.53 5.37 -6.56
N LEU A 179 3.13 5.66 -5.40
CA LEU A 179 3.62 4.65 -4.47
C LEU A 179 2.49 3.74 -3.95
N LEU A 180 1.35 4.31 -3.56
CA LEU A 180 0.17 3.55 -3.13
C LEU A 180 -0.35 2.62 -4.23
N THR A 181 -0.37 3.09 -5.48
CA THR A 181 -0.86 2.26 -6.61
C THR A 181 0.08 1.09 -6.93
N VAL A 182 1.41 1.29 -6.95
CA VAL A 182 2.34 0.19 -7.20
C VAL A 182 2.36 -0.82 -6.05
N VAL A 183 2.24 -0.35 -4.81
CA VAL A 183 2.12 -1.21 -3.63
C VAL A 183 0.82 -2.02 -3.66
N ALA A 184 -0.30 -1.42 -4.08
CA ALA A 184 -1.57 -2.12 -4.24
C ALA A 184 -1.49 -3.25 -5.29
N ARG A 185 -0.77 -3.01 -6.40
CA ARG A 185 -0.60 -3.96 -7.51
C ARG A 185 0.31 -5.15 -7.19
N LEU A 186 1.20 -5.02 -6.21
CA LEU A 186 2.09 -6.10 -5.75
C LEU A 186 1.32 -7.34 -5.29
N GLY A 187 0.15 -7.13 -4.68
CA GLY A 187 -0.64 -8.21 -4.10
C GLY A 187 0.07 -8.92 -2.93
N PRO A 188 -0.56 -9.94 -2.35
CA PRO A 188 -0.07 -10.64 -1.17
C PRO A 188 1.18 -11.52 -1.42
N ASP A 189 1.46 -11.92 -2.66
CA ASP A 189 2.63 -12.75 -3.00
C ASP A 189 3.96 -11.98 -3.03
N ALA A 190 3.93 -10.67 -2.76
CA ALA A 190 5.09 -9.80 -2.78
C ALA A 190 6.16 -10.15 -1.73
N ALA A 191 5.82 -10.99 -0.74
CA ALA A 191 6.76 -11.44 0.31
C ALA A 191 8.01 -12.16 -0.23
N ARG A 192 8.03 -12.57 -1.51
CA ARG A 192 9.17 -13.22 -2.17
C ARG A 192 9.82 -12.35 -3.26
N GLY A 193 9.37 -11.11 -3.43
CA GLY A 193 9.86 -10.19 -4.45
C GLY A 193 11.04 -9.32 -3.99
N PRO A 194 11.66 -8.57 -4.92
CA PRO A 194 12.71 -7.60 -4.59
C PRO A 194 12.22 -6.40 -3.78
N ALA A 195 10.91 -6.18 -3.73
CA ALA A 195 10.31 -5.09 -2.96
C ALA A 195 10.14 -5.49 -1.49
N ASP A 196 10.98 -4.94 -0.61
CA ASP A 196 10.85 -5.12 0.85
C ASP A 196 9.60 -4.38 1.36
N PRO A 197 8.57 -5.08 1.86
CA PRO A 197 7.34 -4.46 2.34
C PRO A 197 7.56 -3.48 3.50
N VAL A 198 8.56 -3.73 4.35
CA VAL A 198 8.88 -2.84 5.49
C VAL A 198 9.45 -1.53 4.98
N LEU A 199 10.34 -1.60 3.98
CA LEU A 199 10.93 -0.41 3.37
C LEU A 199 9.88 0.43 2.63
N LEU A 200 8.97 -0.22 1.90
CA LEU A 200 7.84 0.43 1.24
C LEU A 200 6.92 1.12 2.26
N GLN A 201 6.59 0.43 3.35
CA GLN A 201 5.77 1.00 4.41
C GLN A 201 6.44 2.23 5.03
N ALA A 202 7.73 2.17 5.33
CA ALA A 202 8.49 3.31 5.86
C ALA A 202 8.46 4.49 4.88
N GLN A 203 8.66 4.25 3.58
CA GLN A 203 8.61 5.30 2.57
C GLN A 203 7.23 5.97 2.47
N VAL A 204 6.14 5.20 2.53
CA VAL A 204 4.77 5.76 2.56
C VAL A 204 4.56 6.65 3.78
N GLN A 205 5.00 6.20 4.97
CA GLN A 205 4.86 6.98 6.21
C GLN A 205 5.70 8.26 6.19
N GLU A 206 6.96 8.18 5.75
CA GLU A 206 7.85 9.35 5.58
C GLU A 206 7.25 10.37 4.59
N GLY A 207 6.65 9.87 3.50
CA GLY A 207 5.95 10.70 2.52
C GLY A 207 4.74 11.41 3.11
N PHE A 208 3.86 10.69 3.82
CA PHE A 208 2.69 11.31 4.48
C PHE A 208 3.10 12.33 5.53
N GLY A 209 4.10 12.04 6.36
CA GLY A 209 4.62 13.00 7.34
C GLY A 209 5.15 14.27 6.66
N SER A 210 5.86 14.13 5.54
CA SER A 210 6.36 15.27 4.77
C SER A 210 5.24 16.10 4.15
N LEU A 211 4.26 15.45 3.52
CA LEU A 211 3.11 16.13 2.92
C LEU A 211 2.29 16.89 3.96
N ARG A 212 2.04 16.28 5.12
CA ARG A 212 1.26 16.89 6.19
C ARG A 212 1.99 18.08 6.82
N ARG A 213 3.33 18.08 6.85
CA ARG A 213 4.12 19.28 7.20
C ARG A 213 3.98 20.38 6.16
N CYS A 214 3.98 20.07 4.87
CA CYS A 214 3.72 21.06 3.83
C CYS A 214 2.33 21.70 4.01
N TYR A 215 1.29 20.91 4.25
CA TYR A 215 -0.05 21.43 4.54
C TYR A 215 -0.14 22.29 5.80
N ALA A 216 0.65 21.99 6.83
CA ALA A 216 0.64 22.74 8.09
C ALA A 216 1.41 24.07 8.00
N ARG A 217 2.43 24.15 7.13
CA ARG A 217 3.29 25.35 6.98
C ARG A 217 2.86 26.26 5.83
N GLY A 218 2.31 25.68 4.77
CA GLY A 218 1.90 26.39 3.57
C GLY A 218 0.66 27.25 3.81
N ALA A 219 0.67 28.48 3.28
CA ALA A 219 -0.48 29.38 3.29
C ALA A 219 -1.51 29.07 2.18
N GLY A 220 -1.40 27.92 1.51
CA GLY A 220 -2.10 27.67 0.25
C GLY A 220 -3.61 27.64 0.38
N PRO A 221 -4.34 27.63 -0.74
CA PRO A 221 -5.27 26.54 -0.98
C PRO A 221 -4.45 25.28 -1.34
N HIS A 222 -4.68 24.18 -0.63
CA HIS A 222 -4.21 22.85 -1.00
C HIS A 222 -5.44 22.02 -1.43
N PRO A 223 -5.83 22.05 -2.72
CA PRO A 223 -7.12 21.50 -3.15
C PRO A 223 -7.26 20.00 -2.85
N ARG A 224 -6.16 19.23 -2.94
CA ARG A 224 -6.15 17.79 -2.69
C ARG A 224 -5.92 17.41 -1.22
N GLN A 225 -5.77 18.39 -0.32
CA GLN A 225 -5.53 18.12 1.10
C GLN A 225 -6.58 17.22 1.74
N PRO A 226 -7.91 17.42 1.55
CA PRO A 226 -8.90 16.51 2.12
C PRO A 226 -8.74 15.07 1.64
N ALA A 227 -8.44 14.88 0.34
CA ALA A 227 -8.19 13.58 -0.27
C ALA A 227 -7.02 12.87 0.42
N PHE A 228 -5.86 13.52 0.49
CA PHE A 228 -4.64 12.92 1.01
C PHE A 228 -4.65 12.71 2.53
N GLN A 229 -5.36 13.56 3.29
CA GLN A 229 -5.63 13.28 4.71
C GLN A 229 -6.53 12.04 4.86
N GLY A 230 -7.48 11.83 3.93
CA GLY A 230 -8.28 10.61 3.86
C GLY A 230 -7.43 9.38 3.53
N LEU A 231 -6.52 9.49 2.56
CA LEU A 231 -5.57 8.41 2.22
C LEU A 231 -4.66 8.05 3.42
N PHE A 232 -4.16 9.05 4.15
CA PHE A 232 -3.38 8.84 5.36
C PHE A 232 -4.15 8.02 6.40
N LEU A 233 -5.42 8.37 6.65
CA LEU A 233 -6.27 7.63 7.59
C LEU A 233 -6.54 6.21 7.11
N LEU A 234 -6.89 6.04 5.83
CA LEU A 234 -7.20 4.73 5.24
C LEU A 234 -5.99 3.79 5.21
N TYR A 235 -4.79 4.33 4.97
CA TYR A 235 -3.55 3.56 5.04
C TYR A 235 -3.21 3.15 6.48
N ASN A 236 -3.60 3.96 7.46
CA ASN A 236 -3.40 3.70 8.89
C ASN A 236 -4.68 3.25 9.61
N LEU A 237 -5.56 2.52 8.91
CA LEU A 237 -6.89 2.16 9.41
C LEU A 237 -6.84 1.53 10.82
N GLY A 238 -7.68 2.04 11.73
CA GLY A 238 -7.72 1.58 13.11
C GLY A 238 -6.63 2.15 14.03
N SER A 239 -5.63 2.89 13.52
CA SER A 239 -4.67 3.59 14.38
C SER A 239 -5.34 4.71 15.15
N VAL A 240 -5.16 4.69 16.48
CA VAL A 240 -5.67 5.75 17.37
C VAL A 240 -4.94 7.06 17.10
N GLU A 241 -3.64 6.98 16.81
CA GLU A 241 -2.78 8.12 16.52
C GLU A 241 -3.20 8.81 15.22
N ALA A 242 -3.34 8.05 14.12
CA ALA A 242 -3.76 8.62 12.83
C ALA A 242 -5.16 9.24 12.91
N LEU A 243 -6.10 8.59 13.60
CA LEU A 243 -7.43 9.14 13.83
C LEU A 243 -7.36 10.43 14.65
N HIS A 244 -6.62 10.45 15.76
CA HIS A 244 -6.48 11.63 16.61
C HIS A 244 -5.98 12.83 15.79
N GLU A 245 -4.93 12.61 15.00
CA GLU A 245 -4.33 13.63 14.16
C GLU A 245 -5.29 14.17 13.08
N VAL A 246 -6.09 13.31 12.46
CA VAL A 246 -7.13 13.73 11.51
C VAL A 246 -8.24 14.52 12.22
N LEU A 247 -8.61 14.13 13.45
CA LEU A 247 -9.63 14.82 14.23
C LEU A 247 -9.19 16.23 14.69
N GLN A 248 -7.88 16.49 14.79
CA GLN A 248 -7.34 17.83 15.05
C GLN A 248 -7.43 18.78 13.84
N LEU A 249 -7.75 18.27 12.64
CA LEU A 249 -7.92 19.12 11.47
C LEU A 249 -9.16 20.02 11.61
N PRO A 250 -9.15 21.23 11.01
CA PRO A 250 -10.31 22.10 10.90
C PRO A 250 -11.58 21.37 10.48
N ALA A 251 -12.72 21.72 11.10
CA ALA A 251 -14.01 21.08 10.84
C ALA A 251 -14.41 21.14 9.35
N ALA A 252 -14.07 22.23 8.65
CA ALA A 252 -14.31 22.39 7.22
C ALA A 252 -13.60 21.30 6.39
N LEU A 253 -12.33 21.01 6.68
CA LEU A 253 -11.59 19.93 5.99
C LEU A 253 -12.20 18.56 6.30
N ARG A 254 -12.60 18.31 7.56
CA ARG A 254 -13.23 17.05 7.96
C ARG A 254 -14.61 16.83 7.33
N ALA A 255 -15.30 17.91 6.99
CA ALA A 255 -16.61 17.86 6.33
C ALA A 255 -16.51 17.54 4.83
N CYS A 256 -15.34 17.75 4.20
CA CYS A 256 -15.13 17.43 2.79
C CYS A 256 -15.43 15.95 2.49
N PRO A 257 -16.09 15.65 1.35
CA PRO A 257 -16.51 14.29 0.99
C PRO A 257 -15.43 13.19 1.13
N PRO A 258 -14.19 13.34 0.63
CA PRO A 258 -13.19 12.26 0.72
C PRO A 258 -12.81 11.94 2.17
N LEU A 259 -12.60 12.96 3.00
CA LEU A 259 -12.19 12.77 4.40
C LEU A 259 -13.34 12.26 5.27
N ARG A 260 -14.56 12.76 5.05
CA ARG A 260 -15.77 12.25 5.71
C ARG A 260 -15.98 10.76 5.41
N LYS A 261 -15.73 10.34 4.17
CA LYS A 261 -15.83 8.93 3.76
C LYS A 261 -14.73 8.07 4.41
N ALA A 262 -13.49 8.55 4.46
CA ALA A 262 -12.40 7.88 5.15
C ALA A 262 -12.70 7.68 6.66
N LEU A 263 -13.22 8.71 7.34
CA LEU A 263 -13.67 8.64 8.73
C LEU A 263 -14.79 7.60 8.94
N ALA A 264 -15.75 7.50 8.00
CA ALA A 264 -16.80 6.50 8.08
C ALA A 264 -16.27 5.07 7.90
N VAL A 265 -15.26 4.87 7.04
CA VAL A 265 -14.57 3.58 6.86
C VAL A 265 -13.80 3.21 8.14
N ASP A 266 -13.04 4.15 8.72
CA ASP A 266 -12.31 3.93 9.98
C ASP A 266 -13.25 3.58 11.13
N ALA A 267 -14.37 4.30 11.28
CA ALA A 267 -15.39 3.98 12.27
C ALA A 267 -15.95 2.56 12.09
N ALA A 268 -16.34 2.18 10.87
CA ALA A 268 -16.87 0.84 10.60
C ALA A 268 -15.85 -0.27 10.88
N PHE A 269 -14.57 -0.02 10.61
CA PHE A 269 -13.48 -0.95 10.93
C PHE A 269 -13.30 -1.12 12.44
N ARG A 270 -13.23 0.00 13.19
CA ARG A 270 -13.08 0.01 14.65
C ARG A 270 -14.28 -0.61 15.38
N GLU A 271 -15.49 -0.42 14.87
CA GLU A 271 -16.73 -1.03 15.36
C GLU A 271 -16.78 -2.55 15.10
N GLY A 272 -15.90 -3.09 14.25
CA GLY A 272 -15.98 -4.48 13.78
C GLY A 272 -17.21 -4.76 12.93
N ASN A 273 -17.81 -3.73 12.33
CA ASN A 273 -19.01 -3.84 11.53
C ASN A 273 -18.66 -4.20 10.08
N ALA A 274 -18.39 -5.49 9.84
CA ALA A 274 -17.97 -5.99 8.53
C ALA A 274 -18.93 -5.59 7.40
N ALA A 275 -20.25 -5.72 7.62
CA ALA A 275 -21.25 -5.39 6.61
C ALA A 275 -21.23 -3.89 6.23
N ARG A 276 -21.05 -2.99 7.20
CA ARG A 276 -20.90 -1.55 6.92
C ARG A 276 -19.56 -1.27 6.26
N LEU A 277 -18.47 -1.87 6.75
CA LEU A 277 -17.12 -1.70 6.23
C LEU A 277 -17.06 -2.07 4.74
N PHE A 278 -17.39 -3.31 4.37
CA PHE A 278 -17.27 -3.77 2.99
C PHE A 278 -18.25 -3.07 2.03
N ARG A 279 -19.40 -2.58 2.51
CA ARG A 279 -20.26 -1.68 1.71
C ARG A 279 -19.56 -0.36 1.43
N LEU A 280 -18.97 0.28 2.44
CA LEU A 280 -18.24 1.54 2.26
C LEU A 280 -17.01 1.34 1.36
N LEU A 281 -16.24 0.27 1.55
CA LEU A 281 -15.08 -0.05 0.74
C LEU A 281 -15.44 -0.19 -0.74
N GLN A 282 -16.56 -0.83 -1.08
CA GLN A 282 -17.02 -0.94 -2.48
C GLN A 282 -17.26 0.42 -3.14
N THR A 283 -17.69 1.43 -2.36
CA THR A 283 -17.94 2.78 -2.90
C THR A 283 -16.69 3.65 -3.05
N LEU A 284 -15.54 3.27 -2.47
CA LEU A 284 -14.32 4.09 -2.55
C LEU A 284 -13.80 4.17 -3.99
N PRO A 285 -13.27 5.33 -4.44
CA PRO A 285 -12.51 5.42 -5.70
C PRO A 285 -11.23 4.58 -5.68
N TYR A 286 -10.56 4.43 -6.83
CA TYR A 286 -9.38 3.58 -6.98
C TYR A 286 -8.26 3.90 -5.98
N LEU A 287 -7.85 5.16 -5.86
CA LEU A 287 -6.71 5.53 -5.02
C LEU A 287 -6.97 5.31 -3.51
N PRO A 288 -8.10 5.75 -2.92
CA PRO A 288 -8.47 5.35 -1.55
C PRO A 288 -8.58 3.84 -1.35
N SER A 289 -8.97 3.09 -2.39
CA SER A 289 -9.01 1.63 -2.34
C SER A 289 -7.62 1.00 -2.30
N CYS A 290 -6.64 1.59 -3.00
CA CYS A 290 -5.23 1.19 -2.91
C CYS A 290 -4.70 1.40 -1.49
N ALA A 291 -5.02 2.54 -0.87
CA ALA A 291 -4.56 2.87 0.49
C ALA A 291 -5.07 1.88 1.54
N VAL A 292 -6.33 1.44 1.45
CA VAL A 292 -6.95 0.57 2.45
C VAL A 292 -6.72 -0.93 2.19
N GLN A 293 -6.19 -1.31 1.03
CA GLN A 293 -6.08 -2.72 0.60
C GLN A 293 -5.32 -3.62 1.58
N CYS A 294 -4.27 -3.11 2.22
CA CYS A 294 -3.46 -3.88 3.18
C CYS A 294 -4.26 -4.33 4.41
N HIS A 295 -5.37 -3.66 4.73
CA HIS A 295 -6.25 -3.98 5.86
C HIS A 295 -7.35 -4.99 5.51
N VAL A 296 -7.64 -5.22 4.22
CA VAL A 296 -8.76 -6.06 3.76
C VAL A 296 -8.64 -7.50 4.26
N GLY A 297 -7.45 -8.10 4.17
CA GLY A 297 -7.23 -9.47 4.62
C GLY A 297 -7.47 -9.63 6.12
N HIS A 298 -7.00 -8.68 6.92
CA HIS A 298 -7.26 -8.66 8.37
C HIS A 298 -8.74 -8.47 8.68
N ALA A 299 -9.42 -7.52 8.02
CA ALA A 299 -10.85 -7.27 8.21
C ALA A 299 -11.71 -8.50 7.87
N ARG A 300 -11.36 -9.25 6.80
CA ARG A 300 -12.04 -10.49 6.43
C ARG A 300 -11.86 -11.58 7.49
N ARG A 301 -10.63 -11.77 7.99
CA ARG A 301 -10.35 -12.71 9.10
C ARG A 301 -11.13 -12.34 10.36
N GLU A 302 -11.13 -11.07 10.74
CA GLU A 302 -11.87 -10.56 11.88
C GLU A 302 -13.37 -10.79 11.76
N ALA A 303 -13.94 -10.63 10.56
CA ALA A 303 -15.33 -10.95 10.30
C ALA A 303 -15.60 -12.45 10.45
N LEU A 304 -14.78 -13.31 9.86
CA LEU A 304 -14.87 -14.77 9.98
C LEU A 304 -14.78 -15.25 11.44
N ALA A 305 -13.89 -14.66 12.25
CA ALA A 305 -13.81 -14.94 13.67
C ALA A 305 -15.13 -14.62 14.40
N ARG A 306 -15.79 -13.49 14.05
CA ARG A 306 -17.11 -13.13 14.60
C ARG A 306 -18.20 -14.11 14.14
N PHE A 307 -18.22 -14.50 12.85
CA PHE A 307 -19.12 -15.54 12.36
C PHE A 307 -18.92 -16.86 13.11
N ALA A 308 -17.67 -17.29 13.28
CA ALA A 308 -17.35 -18.49 14.02
C ALA A 308 -17.85 -18.42 15.46
N ARG A 309 -17.66 -17.29 16.16
CA ARG A 309 -18.18 -17.11 17.53
C ARG A 309 -19.71 -17.13 17.60
N ALA A 310 -20.39 -16.54 16.61
CA ALA A 310 -21.84 -16.39 16.61
C ALA A 310 -22.61 -17.64 16.16
N PHE A 311 -22.11 -18.34 15.13
CA PHE A 311 -22.83 -19.43 14.46
C PHE A 311 -22.30 -20.83 14.80
N SER A 312 -21.14 -20.96 15.46
CA SER A 312 -20.56 -22.28 15.72
C SER A 312 -21.34 -23.07 16.77
N THR A 313 -22.11 -24.05 16.31
CA THR A 313 -22.82 -25.01 17.16
C THR A 313 -22.13 -26.38 17.11
N PRO A 314 -22.39 -27.28 18.08
CA PRO A 314 -21.89 -28.65 18.02
C PRO A 314 -22.39 -29.43 16.80
N LYS A 315 -23.61 -29.13 16.32
CA LYS A 315 -24.22 -29.76 15.14
C LYS A 315 -23.75 -29.16 13.81
N GLY A 316 -23.13 -27.97 13.86
CA GLY A 316 -22.79 -27.20 12.69
C GLY A 316 -23.96 -26.34 12.23
N GLN A 317 -23.69 -25.07 11.97
CA GLN A 317 -24.65 -24.20 11.29
C GLN A 317 -24.11 -23.83 9.90
N THR A 318 -24.94 -24.01 8.87
CA THR A 318 -24.54 -23.76 7.48
C THR A 318 -24.92 -22.35 7.05
N LEU A 319 -24.02 -21.64 6.37
CA LEU A 319 -24.35 -20.42 5.63
C LEU A 319 -23.98 -20.59 4.14
N PRO A 320 -24.76 -20.04 3.20
CA PRO A 320 -24.37 -20.01 1.80
C PRO A 320 -23.07 -19.24 1.60
N LEU A 321 -22.13 -19.76 0.81
CA LEU A 321 -20.89 -19.07 0.46
C LEU A 321 -21.16 -17.77 -0.32
N GLY A 322 -22.24 -17.73 -1.12
CA GLY A 322 -22.66 -16.50 -1.81
C GLY A 322 -22.99 -15.36 -0.83
N PHE A 323 -23.50 -15.67 0.36
CA PHE A 323 -23.69 -14.67 1.41
C PHE A 323 -22.34 -14.11 1.90
N MET A 324 -21.34 -14.97 2.08
CA MET A 324 -19.98 -14.55 2.46
C MET A 324 -19.32 -13.69 1.38
N VAL A 325 -19.51 -14.04 0.10
CA VAL A 325 -19.02 -13.27 -1.06
C VAL A 325 -19.56 -11.84 -1.02
N ASN A 326 -20.88 -11.69 -0.87
CA ASN A 326 -21.53 -10.39 -0.86
C ASN A 326 -21.17 -9.56 0.38
N LEU A 327 -21.15 -10.19 1.57
CA LEU A 327 -20.91 -9.50 2.83
C LEU A 327 -19.44 -9.07 3.01
N LEU A 328 -18.49 -9.86 2.51
CA LEU A 328 -17.04 -9.60 2.64
C LEU A 328 -16.40 -9.04 1.36
N ALA A 329 -17.23 -8.71 0.36
CA ALA A 329 -16.81 -8.23 -0.96
C ALA A 329 -15.66 -9.08 -1.54
N LEU A 330 -15.89 -10.39 -1.62
CA LEU A 330 -14.94 -11.34 -2.23
C LEU A 330 -15.13 -11.34 -3.75
N ASP A 331 -14.08 -11.70 -4.48
CA ASP A 331 -14.06 -11.74 -5.95
C ASP A 331 -14.85 -12.94 -6.51
N GLY A 332 -15.24 -13.91 -5.67
CA GLY A 332 -16.14 -15.01 -6.05
C GLY A 332 -16.16 -16.18 -5.06
N LEU A 333 -16.90 -17.23 -5.43
CA LEU A 333 -17.07 -18.42 -4.57
C LEU A 333 -15.75 -19.13 -4.27
N ARG A 334 -14.82 -19.19 -5.24
CA ARG A 334 -13.50 -19.82 -5.02
C ARG A 334 -12.74 -19.17 -3.88
N GLU A 335 -12.62 -17.84 -3.89
CA GLU A 335 -11.97 -17.10 -2.81
C GLU A 335 -12.68 -17.30 -1.47
N ALA A 336 -14.02 -17.36 -1.47
CA ALA A 336 -14.78 -17.65 -0.26
C ALA A 336 -14.48 -19.04 0.30
N ARG A 337 -14.36 -20.06 -0.55
CA ARG A 337 -13.95 -21.42 -0.14
C ARG A 337 -12.55 -21.41 0.44
N ASP A 338 -11.59 -20.86 -0.30
CA ASP A 338 -10.18 -20.82 0.09
C ASP A 338 -10.01 -20.12 1.44
N LEU A 339 -10.71 -18.98 1.62
CA LEU A 339 -10.71 -18.22 2.86
C LEU A 339 -11.31 -19.00 4.04
N CYS A 340 -12.45 -19.66 3.85
CA CYS A 340 -13.09 -20.47 4.89
C CYS A 340 -12.22 -21.68 5.28
N GLN A 341 -11.70 -22.41 4.29
CA GLN A 341 -10.86 -23.58 4.47
C GLN A 341 -9.52 -23.23 5.14
N ALA A 342 -8.90 -22.11 4.76
CA ALA A 342 -7.69 -21.61 5.42
C ALA A 342 -7.89 -21.35 6.92
N HIS A 343 -9.12 -21.02 7.34
CA HIS A 343 -9.50 -20.80 8.74
C HIS A 343 -10.20 -22.02 9.37
N GLY A 344 -10.03 -23.22 8.80
CA GLY A 344 -10.51 -24.47 9.37
C GLY A 344 -12.03 -24.68 9.32
N LEU A 345 -12.77 -23.85 8.56
CA LEU A 345 -14.22 -24.01 8.41
C LEU A 345 -14.53 -25.02 7.30
N PRO A 346 -15.18 -26.16 7.61
CA PRO A 346 -15.54 -27.15 6.60
C PRO A 346 -16.64 -26.62 5.68
N LEU A 347 -16.73 -27.24 4.50
CA LEU A 347 -17.77 -26.97 3.52
C LEU A 347 -18.78 -28.11 3.47
N ASP A 348 -20.04 -27.76 3.23
CA ASP A 348 -21.12 -28.70 2.91
C ASP A 348 -21.42 -28.56 1.41
N GLY A 349 -20.87 -29.49 0.62
CA GLY A 349 -20.80 -29.36 -0.83
C GLY A 349 -19.97 -28.15 -1.30
N GLU A 350 -20.29 -27.64 -2.48
CA GLU A 350 -19.53 -26.57 -3.14
C GLU A 350 -20.00 -25.15 -2.78
N GLU A 351 -21.12 -25.01 -2.07
CA GLU A 351 -21.83 -23.73 -1.94
C GLU A 351 -22.14 -23.30 -0.52
N ARG A 352 -21.81 -24.12 0.50
CA ARG A 352 -22.12 -23.81 1.90
C ARG A 352 -20.90 -23.98 2.78
N VAL A 353 -20.70 -23.05 3.71
CA VAL A 353 -19.71 -23.15 4.78
C VAL A 353 -20.41 -23.59 6.06
N VAL A 354 -19.77 -24.47 6.83
CA VAL A 354 -20.29 -25.02 8.08
C VAL A 354 -19.52 -24.46 9.26
N PHE A 355 -20.23 -23.78 10.16
CA PHE A 355 -19.68 -23.29 11.41
C PHE A 355 -19.84 -24.35 12.51
N LEU A 356 -18.79 -25.14 12.71
CA LEU A 356 -18.69 -26.16 13.75
C LEU A 356 -17.86 -25.66 14.93
N ARG A 357 -18.37 -25.91 16.15
CA ARG A 357 -17.68 -25.52 17.39
C ARG A 357 -16.27 -26.11 17.46
N GLY A 358 -15.29 -25.24 17.72
CA GLY A 358 -13.89 -25.62 17.89
C GLY A 358 -13.10 -25.88 16.61
N ARG A 359 -13.68 -25.64 15.42
CA ARG A 359 -12.99 -25.85 14.13
C ARG A 359 -12.29 -24.62 13.58
N TYR A 360 -12.71 -23.42 13.99
CA TYR A 360 -12.10 -22.17 13.50
C TYR A 360 -10.64 -22.03 13.94
N VAL A 361 -9.76 -21.76 12.98
CA VAL A 361 -8.33 -21.52 13.18
C VAL A 361 -8.00 -20.09 12.79
N GLU A 362 -7.48 -19.32 13.74
CA GLU A 362 -7.18 -17.89 13.54
C GLU A 362 -5.90 -17.65 12.71
N GLU A 363 -4.98 -18.61 12.70
CA GLU A 363 -3.70 -18.53 11.97
C GLU A 363 -3.83 -18.81 10.47
N GLY A 364 -5.04 -18.95 9.93
CA GLY A 364 -5.27 -19.08 8.50
C GLY A 364 -4.69 -17.90 7.72
N LEU A 365 -3.71 -18.15 6.86
CA LEU A 365 -3.24 -17.13 5.91
C LEU A 365 -4.39 -16.85 4.93
N PRO A 366 -4.89 -15.60 4.83
CA PRO A 366 -5.91 -15.29 3.85
C PRO A 366 -5.37 -15.62 2.45
N PRO A 367 -6.22 -16.16 1.56
CA PRO A 367 -5.80 -16.48 0.21
C PRO A 367 -5.26 -15.24 -0.49
N ALA A 368 -4.41 -15.46 -1.50
CA ALA A 368 -3.91 -14.40 -2.34
C ALA A 368 -5.08 -13.73 -3.09
N SER A 369 -5.65 -12.68 -2.51
CA SER A 369 -6.77 -11.95 -3.11
C SER A 369 -6.23 -10.92 -4.09
N THR A 370 -6.80 -10.92 -5.29
CA THR A 370 -6.61 -9.84 -6.26
C THR A 370 -7.37 -8.57 -5.89
N CYS A 371 -8.29 -8.64 -4.90
CA CYS A 371 -9.17 -7.54 -4.53
C CYS A 371 -9.80 -6.87 -5.76
N LYS A 372 -10.25 -7.64 -6.76
CA LYS A 372 -10.78 -7.10 -8.02
C LYS A 372 -11.98 -6.21 -7.78
N VAL A 373 -12.93 -6.68 -6.97
CA VAL A 373 -14.14 -5.92 -6.62
C VAL A 373 -13.79 -4.66 -5.82
N LEU A 374 -12.78 -4.75 -4.96
CA LEU A 374 -12.43 -3.66 -4.05
C LEU A 374 -11.44 -2.65 -4.64
N VAL A 375 -10.61 -3.03 -5.62
CA VAL A 375 -9.50 -2.23 -6.14
C VAL A 375 -9.43 -2.27 -7.67
N GLU A 376 -9.08 -3.41 -8.29
CA GLU A 376 -8.69 -3.44 -9.72
C GLU A 376 -9.81 -2.95 -10.65
N SER A 377 -11.06 -3.34 -10.42
CA SER A 377 -12.21 -2.93 -11.24
C SER A 377 -12.47 -1.41 -11.23
N LYS A 378 -11.97 -0.70 -10.22
CA LYS A 378 -12.20 0.73 -10.03
C LYS A 378 -11.27 1.62 -10.84
N LEU A 379 -10.27 1.03 -11.50
CA LEU A 379 -9.43 1.74 -12.44
C LEU A 379 -10.26 2.21 -13.65
N ARG A 380 -11.32 1.47 -14.03
CA ARG A 380 -12.29 1.82 -15.08
C ARG A 380 -11.64 2.20 -16.43
N GLY A 381 -10.52 1.54 -16.77
CA GLY A 381 -9.78 1.79 -18.01
C GLY A 381 -8.91 3.05 -18.02
N ARG A 382 -8.85 3.80 -16.91
CA ARG A 382 -7.92 4.92 -16.76
C ARG A 382 -6.48 4.46 -16.61
N THR A 383 -5.55 5.27 -17.06
CA THR A 383 -4.12 5.05 -16.78
C THR A 383 -3.80 5.34 -15.31
N LEU A 384 -2.70 4.79 -14.81
CA LEU A 384 -2.21 5.16 -13.49
C LEU A 384 -1.87 6.63 -13.41
N GLU A 385 -1.29 7.20 -14.47
CA GLU A 385 -1.01 8.64 -14.52
C GLU A 385 -2.30 9.45 -14.33
N GLU A 386 -3.37 9.13 -15.05
CA GLU A 386 -4.67 9.80 -14.91
C GLU A 386 -5.18 9.75 -13.47
N VAL A 387 -5.10 8.59 -12.80
CA VAL A 387 -5.61 8.48 -11.43
C VAL A 387 -4.70 9.15 -10.40
N VAL A 388 -3.38 9.10 -10.60
CA VAL A 388 -2.39 9.72 -9.71
C VAL A 388 -2.45 11.25 -9.82
N MET A 389 -2.67 11.76 -11.02
CA MET A 389 -2.69 13.19 -11.34
C MET A 389 -4.07 13.82 -11.26
N ALA A 390 -5.14 13.02 -11.20
CA ALA A 390 -6.51 13.53 -11.07
C ALA A 390 -6.64 14.49 -9.88
N GLU A 391 -7.11 15.69 -10.20
CA GLU A 391 -7.79 16.56 -9.25
C GLU A 391 -9.17 15.93 -9.00
N GLU A 392 -9.62 15.84 -7.74
CA GLU A 392 -10.89 15.18 -7.44
C GLU A 392 -12.03 15.88 -8.20
N GLU A 393 -12.61 15.17 -9.18
CA GLU A 393 -13.85 15.58 -9.82
C GLU A 393 -14.96 15.46 -8.76
N ASP A 394 -15.69 16.56 -8.54
CA ASP A 394 -16.92 16.58 -7.74
C ASP A 394 -17.94 15.64 -8.40
N GLU A 395 -17.95 14.35 -8.03
CA GLU A 395 -19.09 13.46 -8.31
C GLU A 395 -20.28 13.99 -7.49
N GLY A 396 -21.02 14.95 -8.07
CA GLY A 396 -22.01 15.72 -7.35
C GLY A 396 -22.92 16.62 -8.18
N THR A 397 -23.42 16.17 -9.34
CA THR A 397 -24.66 16.76 -9.91
C THR A 397 -25.50 15.80 -10.76
N ASP A 398 -25.71 14.56 -10.32
CA ASP A 398 -26.91 13.82 -10.76
C ASP A 398 -28.09 14.24 -9.89
N ARG A 399 -28.78 15.31 -10.29
CA ARG A 399 -30.16 15.55 -9.86
C ARG A 399 -31.02 14.43 -10.46
N PRO A 400 -31.73 13.62 -9.66
CA PRO A 400 -32.79 12.80 -10.22
C PRO A 400 -33.88 13.76 -10.72
N GLY A 401 -34.25 13.65 -12.00
CA GLY A 401 -35.38 14.37 -12.56
C GLY A 401 -36.61 14.15 -11.69
N SER A 402 -37.22 15.24 -11.22
CA SER A 402 -38.55 15.18 -10.60
C SER A 402 -39.55 14.66 -11.63
N PRO A 403 -40.36 13.65 -11.30
CA PRO A 403 -41.56 13.34 -12.06
C PRO A 403 -42.69 14.25 -11.57
N ALA A 404 -43.11 15.20 -12.41
CA ALA A 404 -44.45 15.79 -12.48
C ALA A 404 -44.56 16.61 -13.77
#